data_AF-M1W260-F1
#
_entry.id   AF-M1W260-F1
#
_cell.length_a   1.000
_cell.length_b   1.000
_cell.length_c   1.000
_cell.angle_alpha   90.00
_cell.angle_beta   90.00
_cell.angle_gamma   90.00
#
_symmetry.space_group_name_H-M   'P 1'
#
loop_
_entity.id
_entity.type
_entity.pdbx_description
1 polymer ?
#
loop_
_entity_poly.entity_id
_entity_poly.type
_entity_poly.pdbx_seq_one_letter_code
_entity_poly.pdbx_strand_id
1 'polypeptide(L)'
;MTLRKRMDESTAFDKDLCLEGIERGVRHLHSLGIVHNDINPANIMFDELDRPVIIDFDSWQREGQELGFKSGTLDWCIKGTEYARFENDFYGLSKLREFILGP
;
A
#
# COMPACT_ATOMS: atom_id res chain seq x y z
N MET A 1 -4.13 -2.30 -14.50
CA MET A 1 -4.91 -1.13 -14.01
C MET A 1 -4.58 -0.88 -12.54
N THR A 2 -4.61 0.36 -12.03
CA THR A 2 -4.38 0.63 -10.60
C THR A 2 -5.67 0.53 -9.78
N LEU A 3 -5.57 0.30 -8.47
CA LEU A 3 -6.72 0.26 -7.55
C LEU A 3 -7.49 1.57 -7.52
N ARG A 4 -6.79 2.71 -7.60
CA ARG A 4 -7.45 4.02 -7.77
C ARG A 4 -8.43 3.99 -8.94
N LYS A 5 -7.95 3.60 -10.14
CA LYS A 5 -8.77 3.54 -11.35
C LYS A 5 -9.86 2.47 -11.24
N ARG A 6 -9.54 1.31 -10.65
CA ARG A 6 -10.49 0.20 -10.45
C ARG A 6 -11.71 0.62 -9.64
N MET A 7 -11.51 1.47 -8.62
CA MET A 7 -12.58 1.99 -7.77
C MET A 7 -13.45 3.05 -8.47
N ASP A 8 -12.92 3.73 -9.48
CA ASP A 8 -13.68 4.70 -10.29
C ASP A 8 -14.54 4.00 -11.37
N GLU A 9 -14.27 2.73 -11.68
CA GLU A 9 -15.02 1.95 -12.65
C GLU A 9 -16.30 1.33 -12.05
N SER A 10 -17.37 1.24 -12.87
CA SER A 10 -18.64 0.64 -12.44
C SER A 10 -18.61 -0.89 -12.33
N THR A 11 -17.53 -1.53 -12.78
CA THR A 11 -17.38 -2.99 -12.71
C THR A 11 -17.15 -3.40 -11.25
N ALA A 12 -18.00 -4.24 -10.69
CA ALA A 12 -17.78 -4.76 -9.34
C ALA A 12 -16.51 -5.62 -9.27
N PHE A 13 -15.88 -5.69 -8.09
CA PHE A 13 -14.86 -6.68 -7.74
C PHE A 13 -14.99 -7.07 -6.27
N ASP A 14 -14.36 -8.18 -5.91
CA ASP A 14 -14.34 -8.64 -4.54
C ASP A 14 -13.36 -7.78 -3.72
N LYS A 15 -13.92 -6.86 -2.93
CA LYS A 15 -13.17 -5.93 -2.09
C LYS A 15 -12.44 -6.64 -0.93
N ASP A 16 -13.02 -7.72 -0.40
CA ASP A 16 -12.45 -8.47 0.71
C ASP A 16 -11.24 -9.28 0.24
N LEU A 17 -11.36 -9.99 -0.89
CA LEU A 17 -10.24 -10.70 -1.51
C LEU A 17 -9.12 -9.74 -1.94
N CYS A 18 -9.48 -8.55 -2.43
CA CYS A 18 -8.50 -7.52 -2.76
C CYS A 18 -7.70 -7.09 -1.52
N LEU A 19 -8.39 -6.74 -0.42
CA LEU A 19 -7.74 -6.35 0.84
C LEU A 19 -6.86 -7.46 1.39
N GLU A 20 -7.34 -8.70 1.42
CA GLU A 20 -6.56 -9.85 1.89
C GLU A 20 -5.27 -10.02 1.06
N GLY A 21 -5.37 -9.90 -0.27
CA GLY A 21 -4.20 -9.98 -1.16
C GLY A 21 -3.15 -8.90 -0.88
N ILE A 22 -3.59 -7.66 -0.69
CA ILE A 22 -2.69 -6.54 -0.38
C ILE A 22 -2.03 -6.75 0.99
N GLU A 23 -2.79 -7.12 2.02
CA GLU A 23 -2.27 -7.38 3.37
C GLU A 23 -1.23 -8.53 3.38
N ARG A 24 -1.49 -9.59 2.58
CA ARG A 24 -0.52 -10.68 2.40
C ARG A 24 0.76 -10.21 1.73
N GLY A 25 0.66 -9.35 0.71
CA GLY A 25 1.82 -8.74 0.05
C GLY A 25 2.66 -7.92 1.02
N VAL A 26 2.05 -7.02 1.79
CA VAL A 26 2.74 -6.21 2.80
C VAL A 26 3.40 -7.08 3.87
N ARG A 27 2.69 -8.10 4.39
CA ARG A 27 3.26 -9.04 5.38
C ARG A 27 4.48 -9.79 4.82
N HIS A 28 4.46 -10.13 3.53
CA HIS A 28 5.61 -10.75 2.88
C HIS A 28 6.80 -9.80 2.81
N LEU A 29 6.60 -8.52 2.43
CA LEU A 29 7.66 -7.51 2.46
C LEU A 29 8.25 -7.36 3.87
N HIS A 30 7.39 -7.29 4.88
CA HIS A 30 7.82 -7.17 6.28
C HIS A 30 8.63 -8.38 6.74
N SER A 31 8.27 -9.60 6.31
CA SER A 31 9.06 -10.81 6.60
C SER A 31 10.48 -10.78 6.02
N LEU A 32 10.70 -9.97 4.98
CA LEU A 32 12.01 -9.74 4.38
C LEU A 32 12.76 -8.54 5.01
N GLY A 33 12.16 -7.88 6.01
CA GLY A 33 12.67 -6.65 6.62
C GLY A 33 12.55 -5.42 5.73
N ILE A 34 11.65 -5.45 4.73
CA ILE A 34 11.37 -4.36 3.80
C ILE A 34 10.12 -3.61 4.28
N VAL A 35 10.21 -2.29 4.35
CA VAL A 35 9.08 -1.37 4.52
C VAL A 35 8.88 -0.63 3.20
N HIS A 36 7.66 -0.60 2.67
CA HIS A 36 7.37 0.06 1.41
C HIS A 36 7.32 1.59 1.54
N ASN A 37 6.77 2.08 2.66
CA ASN A 37 6.57 3.50 3.03
C ASN A 37 5.64 4.31 2.12
N ASP A 38 4.96 3.67 1.15
CA ASP A 38 4.06 4.35 0.21
C ASP A 38 2.92 3.44 -0.27
N ILE A 39 2.31 2.70 0.66
CA ILE A 39 1.12 1.90 0.38
C ILE A 39 -0.07 2.82 0.15
N ASN A 40 -0.54 2.89 -1.10
CA ASN A 40 -1.67 3.70 -1.52
C ASN A 40 -2.34 3.08 -2.79
N PRO A 41 -3.55 3.52 -3.20
CA PRO A 41 -4.30 2.95 -4.31
C PRO A 41 -3.67 3.15 -5.69
N ALA A 42 -2.77 4.12 -5.86
CA ALA A 42 -2.02 4.27 -7.11
C ALA A 42 -0.92 3.21 -7.24
N ASN A 43 -0.39 2.74 -6.10
CA ASN A 43 0.70 1.76 -6.02
C ASN A 43 0.22 0.31 -5.87
N ILE A 44 -1.07 0.06 -6.05
CA ILE A 44 -1.63 -1.29 -6.19
C ILE A 44 -2.13 -1.45 -7.62
N MET A 45 -1.62 -2.44 -8.36
CA MET A 45 -2.10 -2.82 -9.68
C MET A 45 -2.80 -4.17 -9.65
N PHE A 46 -3.69 -4.40 -10.62
CA PHE A 46 -4.28 -5.71 -10.89
C PHE A 46 -3.59 -6.38 -12.08
N ASP A 47 -3.26 -7.66 -11.92
CA ASP A 47 -2.76 -8.51 -12.99
C ASP A 47 -3.91 -9.06 -13.87
N GLU A 48 -3.58 -9.93 -14.83
CA GLU A 48 -4.55 -10.53 -15.76
C GLU A 48 -5.56 -11.46 -15.08
N LEU A 49 -5.30 -11.88 -13.83
CA LEU A 49 -6.17 -12.74 -13.03
C LEU A 49 -6.91 -11.95 -11.93
N ASP A 50 -6.95 -10.62 -12.04
CA ASP A 50 -7.58 -9.69 -11.08
C ASP A 50 -6.99 -9.79 -9.66
N ARG A 51 -5.71 -10.16 -9.54
CA ARG A 51 -5.01 -10.22 -8.25
C ARG A 51 -4.27 -8.91 -7.98
N PRO A 52 -4.32 -8.36 -6.75
CA PRO A 52 -3.60 -7.15 -6.41
C PRO A 52 -2.09 -7.41 -6.33
N VAL A 53 -1.32 -6.47 -6.87
CA VAL A 53 0.14 -6.47 -6.94
C VAL A 53 0.63 -5.12 -6.42
N ILE A 54 1.50 -5.15 -5.41
CA ILE A 54 2.17 -3.95 -4.89
C ILE A 54 3.29 -3.56 -5.86
N ILE A 55 3.30 -2.31 -6.27
CA ILE A 55 4.28 -1.72 -7.20
C ILE A 55 4.90 -0.45 -6.61
N ASP A 56 5.87 0.11 -7.33
CA ASP A 56 6.51 1.40 -7.02
C ASP A 56 7.33 1.42 -5.71
N PHE A 57 8.44 0.69 -5.74
CA PHE A 57 9.43 0.62 -4.66
C PHE A 57 10.43 1.79 -4.76
N ASP A 58 9.98 3.02 -4.94
CA ASP A 58 10.87 4.20 -4.93
C ASP A 58 11.10 4.76 -3.51
N SER A 59 10.17 4.48 -2.59
CA SER A 59 10.21 4.91 -1.18
C SER A 59 10.58 3.77 -0.21
N TRP A 60 10.84 2.57 -0.73
CA TRP A 60 11.13 1.41 0.11
C TRP A 60 12.41 1.61 0.89
N GLN A 61 12.47 0.98 2.05
CA GLN A 61 13.67 0.98 2.87
C GLN A 61 13.69 -0.23 3.82
N ARG A 62 14.87 -0.62 4.30
CA ARG A 62 14.97 -1.61 5.38
C ARG A 62 14.36 -1.06 6.67
N GLU A 63 13.65 -1.89 7.42
CA GLU A 63 13.25 -1.54 8.79
C GLU A 63 14.49 -1.05 9.56
N GLY A 64 14.35 0.07 10.28
CA GLY A 64 15.48 0.65 11.01
C GLY A 64 15.95 1.97 10.42
N GLN A 65 15.98 2.07 9.10
CA GLN A 65 16.75 3.10 8.42
C GLN A 65 15.98 4.42 8.28
N GLU A 66 16.73 5.50 8.13
CA GLU A 66 16.18 6.84 7.88
C GLU A 66 15.45 6.90 6.54
N LEU A 67 14.34 7.63 6.55
CA LEU A 67 13.62 8.00 5.35
C LEU A 67 14.31 9.20 4.70
N GLY A 68 14.62 9.08 3.41
CA GLY A 68 15.12 10.21 2.62
C GLY A 68 14.01 11.20 2.27
N PHE A 69 14.30 12.13 1.35
CA PHE A 69 13.35 13.14 0.87
C PHE A 69 12.06 12.58 0.21
N LYS A 70 12.03 11.28 -0.11
CA LYS A 70 10.88 10.59 -0.70
C LYS A 70 10.13 9.77 0.38
N SER A 71 9.42 10.44 1.29
CA SER A 71 8.65 9.78 2.36
C SER A 71 7.14 9.77 2.09
N GLY A 72 6.72 8.86 1.22
CA GLY A 72 5.31 8.53 0.99
C GLY A 72 4.45 9.63 0.36
N THR A 73 3.23 9.26 0.01
CA THR A 73 2.24 10.18 -0.57
C THR A 73 1.45 10.89 0.53
N LEU A 74 1.22 12.20 0.37
CA LEU A 74 0.39 13.00 1.28
C LEU A 74 -0.98 12.34 1.51
N ASP A 75 -1.43 12.29 2.77
CA ASP A 75 -2.63 11.59 3.27
C ASP A 75 -2.56 10.06 3.36
N TRP A 76 -1.49 9.45 2.83
CA TRP A 76 -1.22 8.00 2.90
C TRP A 76 -0.07 7.65 3.84
N CYS A 77 0.65 8.63 4.37
CA CYS A 77 1.79 8.44 5.28
C CYS A 77 1.58 9.10 6.65
N ILE A 78 2.32 8.59 7.65
CA ILE A 78 2.37 9.18 9.00
C ILE A 78 3.18 10.48 8.92
N LYS A 79 2.58 11.61 9.29
CA LYS A 79 3.28 12.92 9.27
C LYS A 79 4.44 12.93 10.28
N GLY A 80 5.61 13.39 9.82
CA GLY A 80 6.79 13.54 10.67
C GLY A 80 7.51 12.24 11.02
N THR A 81 7.21 11.13 10.34
CA THR A 81 8.01 9.91 10.47
C THR A 81 9.38 10.11 9.83
N GLU A 82 10.43 9.77 10.56
CA GLU A 82 11.83 9.92 10.13
C GLU A 82 12.46 8.57 9.73
N TYR A 83 11.82 7.46 10.10
CA TYR A 83 12.38 6.12 9.93
C TYR A 83 11.39 5.16 9.25
N ALA A 84 11.94 4.23 8.49
CA ALA A 84 11.21 3.11 7.93
C ALA A 84 10.84 2.14 9.06
N ARG A 85 9.53 2.04 9.29
CA ARG A 85 8.89 1.25 10.35
C ARG A 85 7.71 0.50 9.76
N PHE A 86 7.45 -0.73 10.18
CA PHE A 86 6.31 -1.50 9.67
C PHE A 86 4.97 -0.78 9.89
N GLU A 87 4.90 0.03 10.95
CA GLU A 87 3.81 0.95 11.28
C GLU A 87 3.48 1.92 10.13
N ASN A 88 4.46 2.33 9.33
CA ASN A 88 4.23 3.19 8.17
C ASN A 88 3.33 2.49 7.13
N ASP A 89 3.62 1.23 6.83
CA ASP A 89 2.81 0.44 5.89
C ASP A 89 1.46 0.04 6.51
N PHE A 90 1.39 -0.24 7.81
CA PHE A 90 0.13 -0.48 8.49
C PHE A 90 -0.79 0.74 8.50
N TYR A 91 -0.23 1.94 8.62
CA TYR A 91 -0.99 3.18 8.46
C TYR A 91 -1.56 3.29 7.03
N GLY A 92 -0.72 3.06 6.01
CA GLY A 92 -1.16 3.03 4.61
C GLY A 92 -2.25 1.98 4.35
N LEU A 93 -2.12 0.79 4.92
CA LEU A 93 -3.15 -0.26 4.87
C LEU A 93 -4.47 0.17 5.52
N SER A 94 -4.42 0.84 6.69
CA SER A 94 -5.62 1.37 7.34
C SER A 94 -6.34 2.38 6.45
N LYS A 95 -5.59 3.30 5.85
CA LYS A 95 -6.13 4.28 4.88
C LYS A 95 -6.70 3.61 3.63
N LEU A 96 -6.03 2.56 3.16
CA LEU A 96 -6.47 1.82 1.97
C LEU A 96 -7.75 1.03 2.24
N ARG A 97 -7.91 0.48 3.44
CA ARG A 97 -9.16 -0.13 3.90
C ARG A 97 -10.30 0.89 3.98
N GLU A 98 -10.06 2.07 4.56
CA GLU A 98 -11.04 3.17 4.55
C GLU A 98 -11.44 3.56 3.12
N PHE A 99 -10.48 3.61 2.19
CA PHE A 99 -10.74 3.94 0.79
C PHE A 99 -11.56 2.87 0.06
N ILE A 100 -11.32 1.58 0.31
CA ILE A 100 -12.05 0.48 -0.34
C ILE A 100 -13.45 0.30 0.25
N LEU A 101 -13.58 0.35 1.58
CA LEU A 101 -14.82 0.03 2.31
C LEU A 101 -15.65 1.26 2.69
N GLY A 102 -15.10 2.47 2.52
CA GLY A 102 -15.81 3.72 2.75
C GLY A 102 -17.09 3.82 1.90
N PRO A 103 -18.07 4.63 2.36
CA PRO A 103 -19.37 4.78 1.72
C PRO A 103 -19.31 5.25 0.27
#